data_AF-A0A7Y5W285-F1
#
_entry.id   AF-A0A7Y5W285-F1
#
_cell.length_a   1.000
_cell.length_b   1.000
_cell.length_c   1.000
_cell.angle_alpha   90.00
_cell.angle_beta   90.00
_cell.angle_gamma   90.00
#
_symmetry.space_group_name_H-M   'P 1'
#
loop_
_entity.id
_entity.type
_entity.pdbx_description
1 polymer ?
#
loop_
_entity_poly.entity_id
_entity_poly.type
_entity_poly.pdbx_seq_one_letter_code
_entity_poly.pdbx_strand_id
1 'polypeptide(L)'
;MALTGLEIYKHLPKTNCKDCGFPTCLAFAMKVATKQVALEKCTHITAAGAAALESASRPPIQLVVIGAGEAEVKIGNETQLYRHEEKFHRPTAVAVRISDALDEAAQAGRAEAIRKLVFERVGMQIRANLAAVDNESGDAARFEKAAKLASEKSGRAVVLISAKAANLRRAAAALSGQRPLLFITDPTEAEAAARIAKDEKCPLAIRAGGVEALAEVAPKVAAAGVEEIVLDPGTRCVKATLDALTKIRRAALKNFRALGYPTVALTSAVDPTMQAVEASTYVAKYAGIVVTDAIEPWQILPVLTTRQDIYTDPQKPVAVEPRLYEVGGVSAESPVLVTTNFSLSYYSVEGEVEASRVPAYILAVDTEGTSVLTAWASDKFNAESITKALKKSDIEKRLSHRKLVLPGFVAVLSAGVEDESGWSVMIGPKEASGLPNFLKKQWVA
;
A
#
# COMPACT_ATOMS: atom_id res chain seq x y z
N MET A 1 17.48 -9.89 2.66
CA MET A 1 18.72 -9.22 3.11
C MET A 1 19.72 -9.25 1.97
N ALA A 2 20.52 -8.20 1.79
CA ALA A 2 21.66 -8.27 0.89
C ALA A 2 22.64 -9.32 1.43
N LEU A 3 23.19 -10.17 0.55
CA LEU A 3 24.20 -11.14 0.93
C LEU A 3 25.41 -10.40 1.53
N THR A 4 25.87 -10.85 2.69
CA THR A 4 27.10 -10.33 3.28
C THR A 4 28.29 -10.74 2.39
N GLY A 5 29.37 -9.95 2.41
CA GLY A 5 30.58 -10.32 1.67
C GLY A 5 31.16 -11.67 2.11
N LEU A 6 30.91 -12.10 3.36
CA LEU A 6 31.29 -13.42 3.85
C LEU A 6 30.44 -14.54 3.25
N GLU A 7 29.12 -14.35 3.10
CA GLU A 7 28.24 -15.32 2.43
C GLU A 7 28.59 -15.46 0.96
N ILE A 8 28.90 -14.35 0.28
CA ILE A 8 29.34 -14.38 -1.11
C ILE A 8 30.67 -15.15 -1.23
N TYR A 9 31.64 -14.85 -0.37
CA TYR A 9 32.95 -15.48 -0.37
C TYR A 9 32.91 -17.00 -0.20
N LYS A 10 31.93 -17.55 0.54
CA LYS A 10 31.78 -19.01 0.72
C LYS A 10 31.58 -19.77 -0.58
N HIS A 11 30.95 -19.13 -1.58
CA HIS A 11 30.60 -19.74 -2.87
C HIS A 11 31.57 -19.36 -4.01
N LEU A 12 32.58 -18.53 -3.74
CA LEU A 12 33.62 -18.21 -4.71
C LEU A 12 34.70 -19.30 -4.78
N PRO A 13 35.48 -19.37 -5.87
CA PRO A 13 36.53 -20.39 -6.06
C PRO A 13 37.71 -20.32 -5.08
N LYS A 14 37.86 -19.22 -4.34
CA LYS A 14 38.96 -18.96 -3.37
C LYS A 14 40.38 -19.05 -3.97
N THR A 15 40.51 -18.87 -5.28
CA THR A 15 41.81 -18.96 -5.98
C THR A 15 42.67 -17.70 -5.82
N ASN A 16 42.07 -16.54 -5.52
CA ASN A 16 42.75 -15.24 -5.46
C ASN A 16 43.59 -14.92 -6.72
N CYS A 17 43.15 -15.41 -7.90
CA CYS A 17 43.85 -15.25 -9.18
C CYS A 17 44.01 -13.80 -9.67
N LYS A 18 43.20 -12.87 -9.16
CA LYS A 18 43.14 -11.44 -9.56
C LYS A 18 42.57 -11.16 -10.95
N ASP A 19 42.09 -12.18 -11.67
CA ASP A 19 41.50 -12.02 -13.02
C ASP A 19 40.26 -11.11 -13.06
N CYS A 20 39.54 -10.99 -11.94
CA CYS A 20 38.42 -10.06 -11.79
C CYS A 20 38.84 -8.61 -11.47
N GLY A 21 40.15 -8.32 -11.40
CA GLY A 21 40.72 -7.02 -11.07
C GLY A 21 40.77 -6.68 -9.58
N PHE A 22 40.57 -7.67 -8.70
CA PHE A 22 40.60 -7.51 -7.25
C PHE A 22 41.74 -8.32 -6.60
N PRO A 23 42.37 -7.82 -5.53
CA PRO A 23 43.53 -8.46 -4.93
C PRO A 23 43.24 -9.82 -4.29
N THR A 24 42.00 -10.05 -3.83
CA THR A 24 41.54 -11.33 -3.27
C THR A 24 40.07 -11.59 -3.62
N CYS A 25 39.64 -12.86 -3.57
CA CYS A 25 38.24 -13.24 -3.71
C CYS A 25 37.35 -12.61 -2.61
N LEU A 26 37.89 -12.38 -1.41
CA LEU A 26 37.16 -11.69 -0.33
C LEU A 26 36.94 -10.21 -0.66
N ALA A 27 37.96 -9.52 -1.20
CA ALA A 27 37.81 -8.13 -1.64
C ALA A 27 36.78 -8.00 -2.76
N PHE A 28 36.77 -8.93 -3.71
CA PHE A 28 35.72 -9.03 -4.72
C PHE A 28 34.33 -9.24 -4.08
N ALA A 29 34.19 -10.20 -3.17
CA ALA A 29 32.93 -10.51 -2.50
C ALA A 29 32.34 -9.30 -1.73
N MET A 30 33.17 -8.49 -1.07
CA MET A 30 32.73 -7.26 -0.39
C MET A 30 32.20 -6.20 -1.37
N LYS A 31 32.78 -6.12 -2.58
CA LYS A 31 32.33 -5.22 -3.65
C LYS A 31 31.04 -5.69 -4.31
N VAL A 32 30.86 -7.00 -4.46
CA VAL A 32 29.59 -7.58 -4.92
C VAL A 32 28.48 -7.37 -3.88
N ALA A 33 28.76 -7.57 -2.58
CA ALA A 33 27.80 -7.36 -1.49
C ALA A 33 27.25 -5.92 -1.44
N THR A 34 28.09 -4.95 -1.80
CA THR A 34 27.74 -3.52 -1.87
C THR A 34 27.22 -3.08 -3.26
N LYS A 35 26.97 -4.04 -4.17
CA LYS A 35 26.51 -3.83 -5.56
C LYS A 35 27.43 -2.93 -6.40
N GLN A 36 28.69 -2.78 -6.02
CA GLN A 36 29.67 -1.97 -6.76
C GLN A 36 30.22 -2.72 -7.98
N VAL A 37 30.13 -4.06 -7.99
CA VAL A 37 30.58 -4.93 -9.07
C VAL A 37 29.63 -6.11 -9.23
N ALA A 38 29.42 -6.53 -10.48
CA ALA A 38 28.58 -7.67 -10.85
C ALA A 38 29.32 -9.01 -10.63
N LEU A 39 28.58 -10.06 -10.26
CA LEU A 39 29.16 -11.38 -9.93
C LEU A 39 29.86 -12.02 -11.14
N GLU A 40 29.37 -11.72 -12.34
CA GLU A 40 29.80 -12.20 -13.65
C GLU A 40 31.25 -11.81 -13.97
N LYS A 41 31.82 -10.84 -13.25
CA LYS A 41 33.23 -10.45 -13.39
C LYS A 41 34.19 -11.56 -12.90
N CYS A 42 33.72 -12.55 -12.15
CA CYS A 42 34.50 -13.73 -11.81
C CYS A 42 34.33 -14.82 -12.87
N THR A 43 35.29 -14.92 -13.81
CA THR A 43 35.31 -15.93 -14.88
C THR A 43 35.46 -17.37 -14.39
N HIS A 44 35.86 -17.56 -13.13
CA HIS A 44 36.13 -18.87 -12.53
C HIS A 44 35.00 -19.38 -11.63
N ILE A 45 33.90 -18.63 -11.48
CA ILE A 45 32.78 -19.08 -10.64
C ILE A 45 32.17 -20.36 -11.23
N THR A 46 31.98 -21.37 -10.37
CA THR A 46 31.34 -22.61 -10.80
C THR A 46 29.85 -22.37 -11.03
N ALA A 47 29.23 -23.13 -11.93
CA ALA A 47 27.77 -23.07 -12.12
C ALA A 47 27.00 -23.28 -10.81
N ALA A 48 27.49 -24.18 -9.94
CA ALA A 48 26.93 -24.40 -8.60
C ALA A 48 27.09 -23.19 -7.66
N GLY A 49 28.24 -22.51 -7.69
CA GLY A 49 28.49 -21.29 -6.90
C GLY A 49 27.65 -20.11 -7.38
N ALA A 50 27.51 -19.94 -8.70
CA ALA A 50 26.66 -18.93 -9.31
C ALA A 50 25.18 -19.16 -8.94
N ALA A 51 24.67 -20.38 -9.10
CA ALA A 51 23.30 -20.75 -8.73
C ALA A 51 23.02 -20.56 -7.23
N ALA A 52 23.98 -20.88 -6.36
CA ALA A 52 23.84 -20.66 -4.91
C ALA A 52 23.74 -19.17 -4.55
N LEU A 53 24.55 -18.31 -5.20
CA LEU A 53 24.51 -16.87 -4.96
C LEU A 53 23.27 -16.21 -5.57
N GLU A 54 22.86 -16.62 -6.76
CA GLU A 54 21.60 -16.19 -7.36
C GLU A 54 20.44 -16.56 -6.44
N SER A 55 20.38 -17.82 -6.00
CA SER A 55 19.38 -18.31 -5.03
C SER A 55 19.40 -17.51 -3.73
N ALA A 56 20.56 -17.17 -3.19
CA ALA A 56 20.68 -16.43 -1.95
C ALA A 56 20.39 -14.91 -2.11
N SER A 57 20.53 -14.39 -3.32
CA SER A 57 20.18 -13.00 -3.67
C SER A 57 18.68 -12.77 -3.93
N ARG A 58 17.93 -13.85 -4.20
CA ARG A 58 16.47 -13.77 -4.41
C ARG A 58 15.78 -13.17 -3.18
N PRO A 59 14.85 -12.21 -3.36
CA PRO A 59 14.05 -11.68 -2.27
C PRO A 59 13.45 -12.79 -1.40
N PRO A 60 13.35 -12.60 -0.08
CA PRO A 60 12.76 -13.62 0.80
C PRO A 60 11.33 -13.98 0.40
N ILE A 61 10.58 -13.00 -0.10
CA ILE A 61 9.21 -13.13 -0.61
C ILE A 61 9.21 -12.70 -2.08
N GLN A 62 8.77 -13.57 -2.98
CA GLN A 62 8.72 -13.29 -4.41
C GLN A 62 7.76 -12.16 -4.75
N LEU A 63 7.99 -11.55 -5.90
CA LEU A 63 7.08 -10.58 -6.49
C LEU A 63 5.98 -11.30 -7.27
N VAL A 64 4.75 -10.85 -7.13
CA VAL A 64 3.63 -11.27 -7.98
C VAL A 64 2.98 -10.03 -8.59
N VAL A 65 2.72 -10.09 -9.90
CA VAL A 65 2.05 -9.05 -10.68
C VAL A 65 0.71 -9.59 -11.18
N ILE A 66 -0.36 -8.87 -10.86
CA ILE A 66 -1.75 -9.22 -11.20
C ILE A 66 -2.30 -8.09 -12.07
N GLY A 67 -2.95 -8.43 -13.17
CA GLY A 67 -3.43 -7.43 -14.12
C GLY A 67 -2.36 -6.98 -15.12
N ALA A 68 -2.74 -6.02 -15.94
CA ALA A 68 -1.88 -5.32 -16.90
C ALA A 68 -2.30 -3.85 -17.02
N GLY A 69 -1.41 -3.01 -17.55
CA GLY A 69 -1.68 -1.58 -17.78
C GLY A 69 -2.00 -0.83 -16.49
N GLU A 70 -3.00 0.06 -16.53
CA GLU A 70 -3.39 0.90 -15.38
C GLU A 70 -4.02 0.11 -14.21
N ALA A 71 -4.52 -1.09 -14.50
CA ALA A 71 -5.11 -1.99 -13.51
C ALA A 71 -4.07 -2.92 -12.86
N GLU A 72 -2.79 -2.82 -13.25
CA GLU A 72 -1.71 -3.64 -12.70
C GLU A 72 -1.54 -3.42 -11.19
N VAL A 73 -1.47 -4.53 -10.46
CA VAL A 73 -1.25 -4.57 -9.02
C VAL A 73 -0.06 -5.46 -8.74
N LYS A 74 0.83 -5.01 -7.85
CA LYS A 74 2.02 -5.78 -7.49
C LYS A 74 2.10 -6.02 -5.99
N ILE A 75 2.28 -7.28 -5.59
CA ILE A 75 2.34 -7.72 -4.20
C ILE A 75 3.61 -8.53 -3.93
N GLY A 76 3.98 -8.69 -2.66
CA GLY A 76 5.21 -9.40 -2.26
C GLY A 76 6.45 -8.51 -2.33
N ASN A 77 7.63 -9.10 -2.51
CA ASN A 77 8.93 -8.42 -2.42
C ASN A 77 9.13 -7.64 -1.11
N GLU A 78 8.78 -8.30 -0.02
CA GLU A 78 8.77 -7.74 1.31
C GLU A 78 9.91 -8.30 2.16
N THR A 79 10.48 -7.47 3.05
CA THR A 79 11.76 -7.77 3.73
C THR A 79 11.70 -7.74 5.26
N GLN A 80 10.66 -7.16 5.86
CA GLN A 80 10.61 -6.93 7.31
C GLN A 80 9.45 -7.60 8.00
N LEU A 81 9.58 -7.86 9.30
CA LEU A 81 8.44 -8.24 10.13
C LEU A 81 7.77 -6.99 10.72
N TYR A 82 8.54 -5.95 11.05
CA TYR A 82 8.02 -4.75 11.67
C TYR A 82 8.38 -3.52 10.85
N ARG A 83 7.37 -2.69 10.54
CA ARG A 83 7.55 -1.50 9.69
C ARG A 83 8.53 -0.47 10.26
N HIS A 84 8.79 -0.46 11.57
CA HIS A 84 9.74 0.46 12.17
C HIS A 84 11.21 0.06 11.94
N GLU A 85 11.48 -1.18 11.52
CA GLU A 85 12.83 -1.61 11.13
C GLU A 85 13.17 -1.07 9.73
N GLU A 86 12.21 -1.19 8.80
CA GLU A 86 12.18 -0.57 7.47
C GLU A 86 10.72 -0.60 6.99
N LYS A 87 10.33 0.32 6.10
CA LYS A 87 8.98 0.37 5.55
C LYS A 87 8.53 -0.95 4.92
N PHE A 88 7.22 -1.18 4.91
CA PHE A 88 6.62 -2.15 4.00
C PHE A 88 6.53 -1.54 2.60
N HIS A 89 6.80 -2.34 1.58
CA HIS A 89 7.07 -1.85 0.23
C HIS A 89 5.85 -1.93 -0.69
N ARG A 90 4.99 -2.94 -0.51
CA ARG A 90 3.87 -3.22 -1.42
C ARG A 90 2.54 -3.30 -0.65
N PRO A 91 1.74 -2.22 -0.67
CA PRO A 91 0.45 -2.18 -0.01
C PRO A 91 -0.45 -3.36 -0.37
N THR A 92 -1.12 -3.91 0.63
CA THR A 92 -2.08 -5.00 0.47
C THR A 92 -3.13 -4.67 -0.60
N ALA A 93 -3.31 -5.57 -1.56
CA ALA A 93 -4.36 -5.46 -2.55
C ALA A 93 -5.71 -5.81 -1.92
N VAL A 94 -6.67 -4.89 -1.96
CA VAL A 94 -8.03 -5.14 -1.47
C VAL A 94 -8.89 -5.59 -2.64
N ALA A 95 -9.42 -6.81 -2.55
CA ALA A 95 -10.27 -7.45 -3.52
C ALA A 95 -11.70 -7.57 -2.97
N VAL A 96 -12.69 -7.14 -3.75
CA VAL A 96 -14.10 -7.30 -3.36
C VAL A 96 -14.71 -8.42 -4.18
N ARG A 97 -15.35 -9.37 -3.50
CA ARG A 97 -15.87 -10.60 -4.09
C ARG A 97 -17.17 -10.36 -4.86
N ILE A 98 -17.34 -11.01 -6.00
CA ILE A 98 -18.56 -11.08 -6.82
C ILE A 98 -18.87 -12.56 -7.03
N SER A 99 -20.00 -13.06 -6.54
CA SER A 99 -20.42 -14.44 -6.79
C SER A 99 -21.02 -14.57 -8.19
N ASP A 100 -20.64 -15.62 -8.92
CA ASP A 100 -21.22 -15.96 -10.23
C ASP A 100 -22.63 -16.61 -10.11
N ALA A 101 -23.08 -16.89 -8.89
CA ALA A 101 -24.43 -17.40 -8.60
C ALA A 101 -25.47 -16.27 -8.58
N LEU A 102 -25.04 -15.01 -8.45
CA LEU A 102 -25.88 -13.83 -8.62
C LEU A 102 -26.38 -13.74 -10.06
N ASP A 103 -27.53 -13.10 -10.28
CA ASP A 103 -27.95 -12.75 -11.63
C ASP A 103 -27.03 -11.68 -12.26
N GLU A 104 -27.09 -11.57 -13.58
CA GLU A 104 -26.19 -10.69 -14.35
C GLU A 104 -26.32 -9.21 -13.96
N ALA A 105 -27.52 -8.76 -13.59
CA ALA A 105 -27.76 -7.38 -13.18
C ALA A 105 -27.12 -7.09 -11.81
N ALA A 106 -27.25 -8.01 -10.86
CA ALA A 106 -26.61 -7.93 -9.55
C ALA A 106 -25.08 -8.02 -9.66
N GLN A 107 -24.54 -8.87 -10.53
CA GLN A 107 -23.10 -8.92 -10.83
C GLN A 107 -22.62 -7.58 -11.38
N ALA A 108 -23.33 -6.99 -12.35
CA ALA A 108 -22.97 -5.71 -12.96
C ALA A 108 -23.01 -4.56 -11.96
N GLY A 109 -24.09 -4.45 -11.19
CA GLY A 109 -24.23 -3.43 -10.15
C GLY A 109 -23.14 -3.51 -9.10
N ARG A 110 -22.75 -4.73 -8.71
CA ARG A 110 -21.66 -4.96 -7.76
C ARG A 110 -20.29 -4.59 -8.35
N ALA A 111 -20.01 -4.95 -9.60
CA ALA A 111 -18.78 -4.56 -10.29
C ALA A 111 -18.66 -3.03 -10.42
N GLU A 112 -19.76 -2.34 -10.76
CA GLU A 112 -19.80 -0.88 -10.82
C GLU A 112 -19.64 -0.22 -9.44
N ALA A 113 -20.18 -0.82 -8.38
CA ALA A 113 -19.93 -0.37 -7.00
C ALA A 113 -18.44 -0.48 -6.64
N ILE A 114 -17.75 -1.57 -7.02
CA ILE A 114 -16.30 -1.73 -6.82
C ILE A 114 -15.50 -0.63 -7.54
N ARG A 115 -15.93 -0.24 -8.75
CA ARG A 115 -15.30 0.87 -9.48
C ARG A 115 -15.35 2.17 -8.68
N LYS A 116 -16.46 2.42 -7.98
CA LYS A 116 -16.73 3.63 -7.19
C LYS A 116 -16.07 3.64 -5.80
N LEU A 117 -15.48 2.54 -5.35
CA LEU A 117 -14.73 2.47 -4.09
C LEU A 117 -13.37 3.16 -4.21
N VAL A 118 -13.44 4.48 -4.37
CA VAL A 118 -12.33 5.42 -4.56
C VAL A 118 -12.58 6.60 -3.62
N PHE A 119 -11.58 6.94 -2.83
CA PHE A 119 -11.66 8.00 -1.84
C PHE A 119 -10.44 8.90 -1.96
N GLU A 120 -10.62 10.17 -1.61
CA GLU A 120 -9.52 11.09 -1.39
C GLU A 120 -9.23 11.17 0.10
N ARG A 121 -7.97 10.93 0.48
CA ARG A 121 -7.54 11.01 1.87
C ARG A 121 -6.12 11.57 1.93
N VAL A 122 -5.97 12.70 2.63
CA VAL A 122 -4.68 13.39 2.79
C VAL A 122 -4.05 13.74 1.43
N GLY A 123 -4.86 14.22 0.47
CA GLY A 123 -4.43 14.56 -0.89
C GLY A 123 -4.06 13.37 -1.79
N MET A 124 -4.31 12.14 -1.34
CA MET A 124 -4.02 10.93 -2.10
C MET A 124 -5.30 10.18 -2.40
N GLN A 125 -5.40 9.66 -3.63
CA GLN A 125 -6.48 8.76 -4.00
C GLN A 125 -6.19 7.34 -3.47
N ILE A 126 -7.06 6.82 -2.61
CA ILE A 126 -7.04 5.43 -2.14
C ILE A 126 -8.23 4.66 -2.74
N ARG A 127 -8.02 3.41 -3.15
CA ARG A 127 -9.04 2.60 -3.80
C ARG A 127 -8.93 1.10 -3.53
N ALA A 128 -10.03 0.38 -3.73
CA ALA A 128 -10.00 -1.08 -3.90
C ALA A 128 -9.26 -1.43 -5.20
N ASN A 129 -8.50 -2.53 -5.20
CA ASN A 129 -7.56 -2.85 -6.26
C ASN A 129 -8.10 -3.89 -7.25
N LEU A 130 -8.87 -4.86 -6.75
CA LEU A 130 -9.21 -6.08 -7.46
C LEU A 130 -10.71 -6.38 -7.37
N ALA A 131 -11.26 -7.04 -8.39
CA ALA A 131 -12.57 -7.69 -8.34
C ALA A 131 -12.36 -9.21 -8.30
N ALA A 132 -12.88 -9.89 -7.28
CA ALA A 132 -12.70 -11.34 -7.11
C ALA A 132 -13.97 -12.08 -7.51
N VAL A 133 -13.98 -12.74 -8.67
CA VAL A 133 -15.13 -13.52 -9.14
C VAL A 133 -15.06 -14.92 -8.55
N ASP A 134 -16.09 -15.31 -7.81
CA ASP A 134 -16.20 -16.60 -7.13
C ASP A 134 -17.15 -17.53 -7.87
N ASN A 135 -16.66 -18.71 -8.26
CA ASN A 135 -17.41 -19.73 -8.98
C ASN A 135 -18.28 -20.58 -8.05
N GLU A 136 -19.17 -19.94 -7.29
CA GLU A 136 -20.10 -20.60 -6.38
C GLU A 136 -21.12 -21.47 -7.13
N SER A 137 -21.47 -21.11 -8.37
CA SER A 137 -22.40 -21.88 -9.21
C SER A 137 -21.82 -23.22 -9.68
N GLY A 138 -20.49 -23.36 -9.72
CA GLY A 138 -19.78 -24.49 -10.30
C GLY A 138 -19.89 -24.60 -11.83
N ASP A 139 -20.63 -23.71 -12.49
CA ASP A 139 -20.86 -23.69 -13.94
C ASP A 139 -19.79 -22.88 -14.68
N ALA A 140 -19.18 -23.51 -15.68
CA ALA A 140 -18.05 -22.89 -16.40
C ALA A 140 -18.48 -21.72 -17.29
N ALA A 141 -19.69 -21.75 -17.85
CA ALA A 141 -20.17 -20.70 -18.75
C ALA A 141 -20.61 -19.46 -17.99
N ARG A 142 -21.28 -19.63 -16.84
CA ARG A 142 -21.62 -18.55 -15.92
C ARG A 142 -20.37 -17.87 -15.39
N PHE A 143 -19.38 -18.65 -14.95
CA PHE A 143 -18.12 -18.12 -14.47
C PHE A 143 -17.37 -17.30 -15.52
N GLU A 144 -17.30 -17.79 -16.76
CA GLU A 144 -16.69 -17.06 -17.88
C GLU A 144 -17.38 -15.70 -18.13
N LYS A 145 -18.72 -15.69 -18.12
CA LYS A 145 -19.50 -14.45 -18.32
C LYS A 145 -19.29 -13.47 -17.17
N ALA A 146 -19.34 -13.96 -15.92
CA ALA A 146 -19.11 -13.15 -14.74
C ALA A 146 -17.68 -12.55 -14.73
N ALA A 147 -16.68 -13.31 -15.18
CA ALA A 147 -15.30 -12.84 -15.31
C ALA A 147 -15.16 -11.66 -16.29
N LYS A 148 -15.73 -11.76 -17.49
CA LYS A 148 -15.73 -10.66 -18.49
C LYS A 148 -16.43 -9.42 -17.94
N LEU A 149 -17.64 -9.62 -17.41
CA LEU A 149 -18.45 -8.55 -16.85
C LEU A 149 -17.73 -7.84 -15.69
N ALA A 150 -17.12 -8.59 -14.77
CA ALA A 150 -16.38 -8.01 -13.66
C ALA A 150 -15.18 -7.18 -14.16
N SER A 151 -14.41 -7.68 -15.13
CA SER A 151 -13.29 -6.94 -15.72
C SER A 151 -13.76 -5.61 -16.34
N GLU A 152 -14.77 -5.67 -17.22
CA GLU A 152 -15.26 -4.51 -17.98
C GLU A 152 -15.91 -3.45 -17.08
N LYS A 153 -16.72 -3.87 -16.12
CA LYS A 153 -17.55 -2.96 -15.31
C LYS A 153 -16.81 -2.39 -14.09
N SER A 154 -15.90 -3.16 -13.49
CA SER A 154 -15.15 -2.71 -12.32
C SER A 154 -13.96 -1.81 -12.68
N GLY A 155 -13.37 -1.97 -13.86
CA GLY A 155 -12.10 -1.33 -14.22
C GLY A 155 -10.95 -1.74 -13.31
N ARG A 156 -11.03 -2.93 -12.70
CA ARG A 156 -10.01 -3.52 -11.80
C ARG A 156 -9.44 -4.78 -12.42
N ALA A 157 -8.22 -5.15 -12.01
CA ALA A 157 -7.71 -6.48 -12.32
C ALA A 157 -8.53 -7.54 -11.56
N VAL A 158 -8.67 -8.72 -12.17
CA VAL A 158 -9.59 -9.76 -11.71
C VAL A 158 -8.85 -10.89 -10.99
N VAL A 159 -9.44 -11.38 -9.91
CA VAL A 159 -9.12 -12.68 -9.30
C VAL A 159 -10.21 -13.66 -9.67
N LEU A 160 -9.84 -14.82 -10.21
CA LEU A 160 -10.75 -15.89 -10.62
C LEU A 160 -10.68 -17.02 -9.60
N ILE A 161 -11.71 -17.19 -8.78
CA ILE A 161 -11.75 -18.18 -7.70
C ILE A 161 -12.63 -19.36 -8.13
N SER A 162 -12.06 -20.56 -8.14
CA SER A 162 -12.82 -21.80 -8.41
C SER A 162 -12.19 -22.99 -7.74
N ALA A 163 -13.00 -24.02 -7.46
CA ALA A 163 -12.52 -25.33 -7.04
C ALA A 163 -12.05 -26.20 -8.21
N LYS A 164 -12.32 -25.81 -9.47
CA LYS A 164 -12.04 -26.64 -10.66
C LYS A 164 -11.06 -25.94 -11.60
N ALA A 165 -9.96 -26.60 -11.94
CA ALA A 165 -8.95 -26.07 -12.85
C ALA A 165 -9.55 -25.79 -14.25
N ALA A 166 -10.43 -26.66 -14.75
CA ALA A 166 -11.10 -26.47 -16.04
C ALA A 166 -11.90 -25.17 -16.14
N ASN A 167 -12.57 -24.76 -15.04
CA ASN A 167 -13.34 -23.52 -15.00
C ASN A 167 -12.40 -22.30 -14.99
N LEU A 168 -11.26 -22.39 -14.29
CA LEU A 168 -10.21 -21.37 -14.34
C LEU A 168 -9.65 -21.19 -15.76
N ARG A 169 -9.34 -22.28 -16.49
CA ARG A 169 -8.86 -22.20 -17.88
C ARG A 169 -9.82 -21.42 -18.77
N ARG A 170 -11.11 -21.76 -18.69
CA ARG A 170 -12.14 -21.13 -19.52
C ARG A 170 -12.28 -19.63 -19.22
N ALA A 171 -12.34 -19.26 -17.94
CA ALA A 171 -12.45 -17.85 -17.55
C ALA A 171 -11.16 -17.05 -17.81
N ALA A 172 -9.98 -17.67 -17.66
CA ALA A 172 -8.70 -17.05 -17.96
C ALA A 172 -8.55 -16.74 -19.47
N ALA A 173 -8.90 -17.69 -20.33
CA ALA A 173 -8.88 -17.51 -21.79
C ALA A 173 -9.80 -16.35 -22.24
N ALA A 174 -10.94 -16.19 -21.57
CA ALA A 174 -11.86 -15.07 -21.76
C ALA A 174 -11.27 -13.70 -21.39
N LEU A 175 -10.23 -13.66 -20.56
CA LEU A 175 -9.50 -12.46 -20.12
C LEU A 175 -8.07 -12.44 -20.68
N SER A 176 -7.84 -13.06 -21.85
CA SER A 176 -6.51 -13.14 -22.46
C SER A 176 -5.83 -11.78 -22.56
N GLY A 177 -4.55 -11.73 -22.19
CA GLY A 177 -3.76 -10.50 -22.14
C GLY A 177 -3.98 -9.62 -20.89
N GLN A 178 -5.00 -9.89 -20.07
CA GLN A 178 -5.29 -9.10 -18.86
C GLN A 178 -4.62 -9.67 -17.60
N ARG A 179 -4.00 -10.85 -17.67
CA ARG A 179 -3.27 -11.53 -16.58
C ARG A 179 -4.03 -11.57 -15.23
N PRO A 180 -5.25 -12.14 -15.18
CA PRO A 180 -5.96 -12.31 -13.92
C PRO A 180 -5.20 -13.22 -12.94
N LEU A 181 -5.43 -13.07 -11.64
CA LEU A 181 -4.97 -14.05 -10.65
C LEU A 181 -5.89 -15.26 -10.67
N LEU A 182 -5.36 -16.42 -11.04
CA LEU A 182 -6.09 -17.68 -10.93
C LEU A 182 -6.02 -18.13 -9.47
N PHE A 183 -7.13 -18.55 -8.89
CA PHE A 183 -7.19 -19.02 -7.51
C PHE A 183 -7.90 -20.35 -7.43
N ILE A 184 -7.10 -21.42 -7.28
CA ILE A 184 -7.59 -22.78 -7.11
C ILE A 184 -7.84 -23.08 -5.62
N THR A 185 -9.09 -23.40 -5.28
CA THR A 185 -9.53 -23.59 -3.90
C THR A 185 -9.55 -25.06 -3.47
N ASP A 186 -9.57 -25.99 -4.41
CA ASP A 186 -9.39 -27.42 -4.16
C ASP A 186 -7.89 -27.78 -4.27
N PRO A 187 -7.24 -28.21 -3.17
CA PRO A 187 -5.83 -28.58 -3.21
C PRO A 187 -5.50 -29.73 -4.18
N THR A 188 -6.47 -30.61 -4.48
CA THR A 188 -6.27 -31.75 -5.39
C THR A 188 -6.09 -31.33 -6.86
N GLU A 189 -6.59 -30.14 -7.21
CA GLU A 189 -6.54 -29.58 -8.56
C GLU A 189 -5.31 -28.66 -8.77
N ALA A 190 -4.46 -28.49 -7.76
CA ALA A 190 -3.36 -27.52 -7.77
C ALA A 190 -2.36 -27.73 -8.93
N GLU A 191 -1.99 -28.97 -9.25
CA GLU A 191 -1.08 -29.26 -10.36
C GLU A 191 -1.71 -28.99 -11.74
N ALA A 192 -3.00 -29.27 -11.89
CA ALA A 192 -3.74 -28.96 -13.11
C ALA A 192 -3.86 -27.44 -13.30
N ALA A 193 -4.16 -26.72 -12.22
CA ALA A 193 -4.19 -25.26 -12.21
C ALA A 193 -2.81 -24.64 -12.50
N ALA A 194 -1.71 -25.26 -12.03
CA ALA A 194 -0.35 -24.81 -12.32
C ALA A 194 -0.02 -24.85 -13.82
N ARG A 195 -0.42 -25.93 -14.51
CA ARG A 195 -0.25 -26.03 -15.97
C ARG A 195 -1.03 -24.94 -16.70
N ILE A 196 -2.26 -24.68 -16.28
CA ILE A 196 -3.10 -23.61 -16.86
C ILE A 196 -2.48 -22.23 -16.61
N ALA A 197 -2.06 -21.94 -15.39
CA ALA A 197 -1.43 -20.67 -15.04
C ALA A 197 -0.18 -20.40 -15.90
N LYS A 198 0.63 -21.43 -16.16
CA LYS A 198 1.77 -21.37 -17.07
C LYS A 198 1.34 -21.11 -18.53
N ASP A 199 0.39 -21.90 -19.04
CA ASP A 199 -0.11 -21.77 -20.42
C ASP A 199 -0.67 -20.36 -20.68
N GLU A 200 -1.45 -19.83 -19.74
CA GLU A 200 -2.13 -18.53 -19.81
C GLU A 200 -1.25 -17.36 -19.31
N LYS A 201 -0.03 -17.63 -18.86
CA LYS A 201 0.91 -16.63 -18.30
C LYS A 201 0.30 -15.78 -17.17
N CYS A 202 -0.46 -16.44 -16.31
CA CYS A 202 -1.17 -15.83 -15.18
C CYS A 202 -0.54 -16.24 -13.84
N PRO A 203 -0.55 -15.38 -12.82
CA PRO A 203 -0.19 -15.78 -11.47
C PRO A 203 -1.22 -16.76 -10.89
N LEU A 204 -0.79 -17.59 -9.93
CA LEU A 204 -1.62 -18.62 -9.30
C LEU A 204 -1.64 -18.52 -7.77
N ALA A 205 -2.83 -18.34 -7.20
CA ALA A 205 -3.11 -18.57 -5.81
C ALA A 205 -3.51 -20.03 -5.57
N ILE A 206 -2.89 -20.66 -4.56
CA ILE A 206 -3.15 -22.05 -4.17
C ILE A 206 -3.64 -22.12 -2.72
N ARG A 207 -4.64 -22.95 -2.48
CA ARG A 207 -5.10 -23.29 -1.13
C ARG A 207 -4.50 -24.61 -0.66
N ALA A 208 -4.15 -24.68 0.63
CA ALA A 208 -3.90 -25.94 1.32
C ALA A 208 -4.44 -25.88 2.75
N GLY A 209 -4.51 -27.03 3.43
CA GLY A 209 -5.03 -27.15 4.80
C GLY A 209 -4.03 -26.73 5.89
N GLY A 210 -3.44 -25.53 5.78
CA GLY A 210 -2.47 -25.01 6.74
C GLY A 210 -1.08 -24.71 6.17
N VAL A 211 -0.19 -24.23 7.03
CA VAL A 211 1.15 -23.75 6.66
C VAL A 211 2.05 -24.90 6.20
N GLU A 212 1.95 -26.05 6.86
CA GLU A 212 2.71 -27.26 6.57
C GLU A 212 2.34 -27.81 5.19
N ALA A 213 1.04 -27.94 4.92
CA ALA A 213 0.54 -28.40 3.62
C ALA A 213 0.92 -27.44 2.49
N LEU A 214 0.91 -26.12 2.73
CA LEU A 214 1.41 -25.14 1.75
C LEU A 214 2.90 -25.35 1.45
N ALA A 215 3.72 -25.65 2.46
CA ALA A 215 5.15 -25.89 2.27
C ALA A 215 5.44 -27.14 1.42
N GLU A 216 4.51 -28.09 1.35
CA GLU A 216 4.60 -29.27 0.49
C GLU A 216 4.09 -29.01 -0.94
N VAL A 217 3.00 -28.25 -1.09
CA VAL A 217 2.35 -28.04 -2.40
C VAL A 217 3.04 -26.95 -3.21
N ALA A 218 3.47 -25.84 -2.59
CA ALA A 218 4.05 -24.71 -3.30
C ALA A 218 5.31 -25.08 -4.13
N PRO A 219 6.25 -25.92 -3.63
CA PRO A 219 7.38 -26.37 -4.44
C PRO A 219 6.97 -27.21 -5.66
N LYS A 220 5.90 -28.03 -5.56
CA LYS A 220 5.39 -28.81 -6.70
C LYS A 220 4.81 -27.90 -7.78
N VAL A 221 4.06 -26.88 -7.37
CA VAL A 221 3.50 -25.86 -8.28
C VAL A 221 4.61 -25.06 -8.95
N ALA A 222 5.64 -24.67 -8.20
CA ALA A 222 6.82 -24.00 -8.76
C ALA A 222 7.58 -24.90 -9.76
N ALA A 223 7.75 -26.18 -9.45
CA ALA A 223 8.38 -27.16 -10.33
C ALA A 223 7.58 -27.42 -11.62
N ALA A 224 6.26 -27.22 -11.60
CA ALA A 224 5.41 -27.24 -12.79
C ALA A 224 5.63 -26.01 -13.71
N GLY A 225 6.43 -25.03 -13.27
CA GLY A 225 6.84 -23.87 -14.05
C GLY A 225 6.04 -22.59 -13.78
N VAL A 226 5.35 -22.51 -12.64
CA VAL A 226 4.69 -21.27 -12.18
C VAL A 226 5.64 -20.48 -11.30
N GLU A 227 6.01 -19.27 -11.73
CA GLU A 227 6.94 -18.41 -10.97
C GLU A 227 6.21 -17.50 -9.97
N GLU A 228 5.00 -17.04 -10.32
CA GLU A 228 4.21 -16.09 -9.53
C GLU A 228 3.12 -16.83 -8.74
N ILE A 229 3.44 -17.19 -7.50
CA ILE A 229 2.54 -17.96 -6.62
C ILE A 229 2.03 -17.07 -5.47
N VAL A 230 0.77 -17.26 -5.08
CA VAL A 230 0.14 -16.69 -3.88
C VAL A 230 -0.36 -17.82 -2.97
N LEU A 231 -0.20 -17.68 -1.65
CA LEU A 231 -0.53 -18.72 -0.69
C LEU A 231 -1.83 -18.41 0.08
N ASP A 232 -2.80 -19.33 0.04
CA ASP A 232 -3.95 -19.37 0.95
C ASP A 232 -3.77 -20.53 1.94
N PRO A 233 -3.53 -20.26 3.25
CA PRO A 233 -3.38 -21.31 4.26
C PRO A 233 -4.70 -22.04 4.58
N GLY A 234 -5.82 -21.70 3.94
CA GLY A 234 -7.12 -22.34 4.14
C GLY A 234 -7.77 -21.98 5.48
N THR A 235 -7.14 -21.14 6.28
CA THR A 235 -7.66 -20.68 7.58
C THR A 235 -8.76 -19.65 7.40
N ARG A 236 -9.73 -19.64 8.31
CA ARG A 236 -10.76 -18.60 8.44
C ARG A 236 -10.73 -18.05 9.85
N CYS A 237 -11.45 -16.96 10.09
CA CYS A 237 -11.44 -16.14 11.31
C CYS A 237 -10.08 -15.48 11.63
N VAL A 238 -10.12 -14.47 12.49
CA VAL A 238 -8.96 -13.64 12.83
C VAL A 238 -7.80 -14.44 13.42
N LYS A 239 -8.05 -15.28 14.43
CA LYS A 239 -6.99 -15.96 15.20
C LYS A 239 -6.15 -16.89 14.32
N ALA A 240 -6.80 -17.81 13.61
CA ALA A 240 -6.10 -18.81 12.80
C ALA A 240 -5.38 -18.16 11.61
N THR A 241 -6.03 -17.19 10.96
CA THR A 241 -5.43 -16.48 9.82
C THR A 241 -4.24 -15.62 10.23
N LEU A 242 -4.32 -14.90 11.35
CA LEU A 242 -3.19 -14.13 11.88
C LEU A 242 -1.98 -15.02 12.19
N ASP A 243 -2.22 -16.17 12.83
CA ASP A 243 -1.16 -17.14 13.14
C ASP A 243 -0.49 -17.66 11.87
N ALA A 244 -1.27 -18.08 10.88
CA ALA A 244 -0.76 -18.57 9.61
C ALA A 244 0.03 -17.51 8.83
N LEU A 245 -0.51 -16.29 8.67
CA LEU A 245 0.18 -15.18 7.99
C LEU A 245 1.51 -14.83 8.67
N THR A 246 1.54 -14.83 10.01
CA THR A 246 2.75 -14.55 10.78
C THR A 246 3.80 -15.66 10.62
N LYS A 247 3.39 -16.93 10.65
CA LYS A 247 4.28 -18.08 10.43
C LYS A 247 4.88 -18.06 9.02
N ILE A 248 4.06 -17.83 8.00
CA ILE A 248 4.50 -17.73 6.60
C ILE A 248 5.52 -16.59 6.45
N ARG A 249 5.19 -15.37 6.92
CA ARG A 249 6.10 -14.22 6.86
C ARG A 249 7.43 -14.51 7.54
N ARG A 250 7.41 -15.05 8.77
CA ARG A 250 8.62 -15.39 9.53
C ARG A 250 9.47 -16.45 8.83
N ALA A 251 8.85 -17.49 8.29
CA ALA A 251 9.54 -18.55 7.58
C ALA A 251 10.20 -18.01 6.30
N ALA A 252 9.46 -17.25 5.50
CA ALA A 252 9.96 -16.62 4.27
C ALA A 252 11.17 -15.72 4.55
N LEU A 253 11.09 -14.85 5.56
CA LEU A 253 12.18 -13.94 5.96
C LEU A 253 13.42 -14.67 6.49
N LYS A 254 13.27 -15.90 6.98
CA LYS A 254 14.37 -16.82 7.32
C LYS A 254 14.82 -17.68 6.14
N ASN A 255 14.49 -17.27 4.91
CA ASN A 255 14.82 -17.94 3.65
C ASN A 255 14.21 -19.33 3.48
N PHE A 256 13.11 -19.65 4.15
CA PHE A 256 12.36 -20.89 3.87
C PHE A 256 11.58 -20.75 2.56
N ARG A 257 12.23 -21.11 1.45
CA ARG A 257 11.78 -20.83 0.07
C ARG A 257 10.41 -21.42 -0.28
N ALA A 258 10.02 -22.54 0.34
CA ALA A 258 8.70 -23.15 0.12
C ALA A 258 7.54 -22.21 0.48
N LEU A 259 7.75 -21.27 1.41
CA LEU A 259 6.76 -20.26 1.82
C LEU A 259 7.17 -18.84 1.40
N GLY A 260 8.14 -18.71 0.50
CA GLY A 260 8.72 -17.44 0.04
C GLY A 260 7.83 -16.68 -0.95
N TYR A 261 6.53 -16.61 -0.70
CA TYR A 261 5.53 -16.05 -1.62
C TYR A 261 4.53 -15.16 -0.87
N PRO A 262 3.90 -14.18 -1.53
CA PRO A 262 2.83 -13.40 -0.93
C PRO A 262 1.62 -14.28 -0.59
N THR A 263 0.77 -13.79 0.30
CA THR A 263 -0.40 -14.51 0.83
C THR A 263 -1.71 -13.84 0.43
N VAL A 264 -2.79 -14.62 0.40
CA VAL A 264 -4.16 -14.12 0.31
C VAL A 264 -4.93 -14.52 1.58
N ALA A 265 -5.72 -13.58 2.11
CA ALA A 265 -6.59 -13.80 3.26
C ALA A 265 -8.04 -13.50 2.87
N LEU A 266 -8.98 -14.36 3.27
CA LEU A 266 -10.41 -14.21 3.01
C LEU A 266 -11.10 -13.84 4.33
N THR A 267 -11.89 -12.78 4.32
CA THR A 267 -12.77 -12.49 5.46
C THR A 267 -13.86 -13.55 5.56
N SER A 268 -14.29 -13.84 6.79
CA SER A 268 -15.30 -14.87 7.09
C SER A 268 -16.41 -14.38 8.01
N ALA A 269 -16.25 -13.22 8.65
CA ALA A 269 -17.29 -12.63 9.46
C ALA A 269 -18.55 -12.31 8.64
N VAL A 270 -19.70 -12.69 9.19
CA VAL A 270 -21.04 -12.39 8.63
C VAL A 270 -21.45 -10.95 8.97
N ASP A 271 -21.13 -10.49 10.18
CA ASP A 271 -21.41 -9.11 10.57
C ASP A 271 -20.54 -8.14 9.74
N PRO A 272 -21.16 -7.16 9.04
CA PRO A 272 -20.46 -6.22 8.16
C PRO A 272 -19.36 -5.41 8.86
N THR A 273 -19.54 -5.08 10.15
CA THR A 273 -18.55 -4.34 10.94
C THR A 273 -17.36 -5.22 11.27
N MET A 274 -17.61 -6.43 11.77
CA MET A 274 -16.58 -7.41 12.05
C MET A 274 -15.81 -7.80 10.79
N GLN A 275 -16.47 -7.87 9.64
CA GLN A 275 -15.81 -8.12 8.35
C GLN A 275 -14.80 -7.03 7.99
N ALA A 276 -15.14 -5.75 8.21
CA ALA A 276 -14.20 -4.63 8.03
C ALA A 276 -13.03 -4.70 9.04
N VAL A 277 -13.27 -5.16 10.28
CA VAL A 277 -12.24 -5.40 11.29
C VAL A 277 -11.30 -6.55 10.88
N GLU A 278 -11.83 -7.66 10.37
CA GLU A 278 -11.02 -8.78 9.86
C GLU A 278 -10.13 -8.32 8.70
N ALA A 279 -10.71 -7.63 7.72
CA ALA A 279 -9.98 -7.10 6.57
C ALA A 279 -8.85 -6.15 6.99
N SER A 280 -9.14 -5.21 7.89
CA SER A 280 -8.15 -4.26 8.42
C SER A 280 -7.03 -4.99 9.18
N THR A 281 -7.37 -6.04 9.93
CA THR A 281 -6.39 -6.88 10.63
C THR A 281 -5.45 -7.57 9.64
N TYR A 282 -5.98 -8.15 8.57
CA TYR A 282 -5.18 -8.85 7.56
C TYR A 282 -4.28 -7.88 6.77
N VAL A 283 -4.79 -6.69 6.42
CA VAL A 283 -3.98 -5.61 5.86
C VAL A 283 -2.79 -5.25 6.76
N ALA A 284 -3.03 -5.13 8.07
CA ALA A 284 -1.99 -4.82 9.04
C ALA A 284 -1.02 -5.99 9.30
N LYS A 285 -1.37 -7.21 8.87
CA LYS A 285 -0.68 -8.46 9.23
C LYS A 285 -0.35 -9.31 8.00
N TYR A 286 0.51 -8.73 7.16
CA TYR A 286 1.29 -9.42 6.13
C TYR A 286 0.51 -10.04 4.96
N ALA A 287 -0.81 -9.85 4.88
CA ALA A 287 -1.58 -10.29 3.72
C ALA A 287 -1.14 -9.49 2.48
N GLY A 288 -0.80 -10.19 1.40
CA GLY A 288 -0.55 -9.56 0.10
C GLY A 288 -1.87 -9.16 -0.57
N ILE A 289 -2.91 -9.99 -0.41
CA ILE A 289 -4.27 -9.73 -0.86
C ILE A 289 -5.25 -9.98 0.30
N VAL A 290 -6.27 -9.15 0.41
CA VAL A 290 -7.45 -9.41 1.23
C VAL A 290 -8.67 -9.48 0.33
N VAL A 291 -9.40 -10.60 0.37
CA VAL A 291 -10.69 -10.79 -0.31
C VAL A 291 -11.80 -10.62 0.70
N THR A 292 -12.77 -9.75 0.39
CA THR A 292 -13.89 -9.43 1.28
C THR A 292 -15.22 -9.29 0.52
N ASP A 293 -16.33 -9.51 1.22
CA ASP A 293 -17.67 -9.18 0.70
C ASP A 293 -18.09 -7.72 1.00
N ALA A 294 -17.28 -6.99 1.77
CA ALA A 294 -17.50 -5.59 2.09
C ALA A 294 -17.57 -4.77 0.79
N ILE A 295 -18.69 -4.09 0.59
CA ILE A 295 -18.97 -3.34 -0.63
C ILE A 295 -19.38 -1.91 -0.32
N GLU A 296 -19.87 -1.65 0.90
CA GLU A 296 -20.30 -0.32 1.27
C GLU A 296 -19.10 0.61 1.55
N PRO A 297 -19.19 1.89 1.16
CA PRO A 297 -18.09 2.85 1.38
C PRO A 297 -17.61 2.92 2.83
N TRP A 298 -18.53 2.85 3.80
CA TRP A 298 -18.21 2.89 5.23
C TRP A 298 -17.44 1.66 5.72
N GLN A 299 -17.59 0.50 5.07
CA GLN A 299 -16.84 -0.71 5.40
C GLN A 299 -15.43 -0.66 4.82
N ILE A 300 -15.28 -0.13 3.61
CA ILE A 300 -14.03 -0.19 2.84
C ILE A 300 -13.08 0.96 3.21
N LEU A 301 -13.59 2.15 3.47
CA LEU A 301 -12.77 3.30 3.87
C LEU A 301 -11.83 3.00 5.05
N PRO A 302 -12.25 2.38 6.17
CA PRO A 302 -11.33 2.04 7.27
C PRO A 302 -10.26 1.00 6.88
N VAL A 303 -10.58 0.06 5.98
CA VAL A 303 -9.62 -0.94 5.48
C VAL A 303 -8.54 -0.26 4.64
N LEU A 304 -8.93 0.63 3.71
CA LEU A 304 -8.00 1.38 2.87
C LEU A 304 -7.19 2.40 3.67
N THR A 305 -7.78 2.99 4.71
CA THR A 305 -7.11 3.88 5.66
C THR A 305 -6.03 3.13 6.43
N THR A 306 -6.39 1.98 7.01
CA THR A 306 -5.43 1.09 7.70
C THR A 306 -4.27 0.73 6.77
N ARG A 307 -4.55 0.41 5.50
CA ARG A 307 -3.50 0.15 4.50
C ARG A 307 -2.58 1.35 4.29
N GLN A 308 -3.14 2.54 4.06
CA GLN A 308 -2.34 3.73 3.81
C GLN A 308 -1.42 4.02 5.01
N ASP A 309 -1.96 3.94 6.23
CA ASP A 309 -1.20 4.24 7.44
C ASP A 309 -0.09 3.21 7.71
N ILE A 310 -0.39 1.91 7.56
CA ILE A 310 0.59 0.82 7.77
C ILE A 310 1.73 0.86 6.74
N TYR A 311 1.44 1.18 5.49
CA TYR A 311 2.44 1.19 4.40
C TYR A 311 3.09 2.55 4.16
N THR A 312 2.75 3.58 4.94
CA THR A 312 3.48 4.85 4.94
C THR A 312 4.93 4.62 5.38
N ASP A 313 5.89 5.31 4.79
CA ASP A 313 7.31 5.21 5.18
C ASP A 313 7.51 5.87 6.56
N PRO A 314 7.88 5.11 7.62
CA PRO A 314 8.04 5.70 8.94
C PRO A 314 9.28 6.59 9.08
N GLN A 315 10.22 6.54 8.12
CA GLN A 315 11.43 7.36 8.15
C GLN A 315 11.23 8.73 7.49
N LYS A 316 10.12 8.92 6.77
CA LYS A 316 9.84 10.15 6.01
C LYS A 316 8.48 10.71 6.42
N PRO A 317 8.43 11.86 7.11
CA PRO A 317 7.19 12.55 7.34
C PRO A 317 6.51 12.88 6.00
N VAL A 318 5.20 12.65 5.91
CA VAL A 318 4.41 13.05 4.75
C VAL A 318 4.13 14.54 4.90
N ALA A 319 4.62 15.34 3.97
CA ALA A 319 4.48 16.79 4.00
C ALA A 319 3.75 17.28 2.74
N VAL A 320 2.96 18.35 2.88
CA VAL A 320 2.47 19.13 1.74
C VAL A 320 3.52 20.13 1.31
N GLU A 321 3.40 20.65 0.08
CA GLU A 321 4.29 21.72 -0.38
C GLU A 321 4.12 22.97 0.51
N PRO A 322 5.20 23.57 1.05
CA PRO A 322 5.10 24.79 1.86
C PRO A 322 4.73 26.00 1.00
N ARG A 323 3.45 26.32 0.97
CA ARG A 323 2.90 27.46 0.22
C ARG A 323 1.60 27.94 0.84
N LEU A 324 1.05 28.97 0.22
CA LEU A 324 -0.31 29.42 0.44
C LEU A 324 -1.27 28.57 -0.40
N TYR A 325 -2.26 28.00 0.25
CA TYR A 325 -3.35 27.25 -0.37
C TYR A 325 -4.64 28.05 -0.33
N GLU A 326 -5.44 27.93 -1.38
CA GLU A 326 -6.76 28.55 -1.49
C GLU A 326 -7.80 27.44 -1.35
N VAL A 327 -8.72 27.59 -0.40
CA VAL A 327 -9.80 26.63 -0.17
C VAL A 327 -11.13 27.33 -0.42
N GLY A 328 -11.85 26.89 -1.46
CA GLY A 328 -13.05 27.55 -1.95
C GLY A 328 -12.77 28.81 -2.80
N GLY A 329 -13.80 29.63 -3.03
CA GLY A 329 -13.68 30.89 -3.77
C GLY A 329 -13.23 32.05 -2.87
N VAL A 330 -11.93 32.16 -2.63
CA VAL A 330 -11.35 33.18 -1.75
C VAL A 330 -11.53 34.62 -2.27
N SER A 331 -11.61 35.59 -1.36
CA SER A 331 -11.71 37.02 -1.67
C SER A 331 -10.64 37.83 -0.92
N ALA A 332 -10.64 39.15 -1.09
CA ALA A 332 -9.74 40.04 -0.34
C ALA A 332 -10.05 40.10 1.17
N GLU A 333 -11.19 39.59 1.60
CA GLU A 333 -11.65 39.55 3.00
C GLU A 333 -11.52 38.15 3.63
N SER A 334 -11.03 37.18 2.86
CA SER A 334 -10.91 35.79 3.31
C SER A 334 -9.85 35.64 4.42
N PRO A 335 -10.13 34.84 5.47
CA PRO A 335 -9.18 34.59 6.54
C PRO A 335 -7.91 33.90 6.05
N VAL A 336 -6.79 34.18 6.75
CA VAL A 336 -5.52 33.47 6.59
C VAL A 336 -5.29 32.59 7.81
N LEU A 337 -5.38 31.27 7.63
CA LEU A 337 -5.11 30.28 8.67
C LEU A 337 -3.66 29.82 8.57
N VAL A 338 -2.92 29.89 9.67
CA VAL A 338 -1.53 29.41 9.72
C VAL A 338 -1.51 27.98 10.26
N THR A 339 -0.78 27.10 9.59
CA THR A 339 -0.51 25.72 10.05
C THR A 339 0.87 25.27 9.59
N THR A 340 1.27 24.05 9.91
CA THR A 340 2.53 23.46 9.42
C THR A 340 2.33 22.70 8.12
N ASN A 341 3.42 22.41 7.41
CA ASN A 341 3.40 21.59 6.20
C ASN A 341 3.32 20.08 6.47
N PHE A 342 3.16 19.63 7.72
CA PHE A 342 2.87 18.22 7.99
C PHE A 342 1.50 17.86 7.41
N SER A 343 1.43 16.82 6.57
CA SER A 343 0.22 16.54 5.80
C SER A 343 -1.02 16.35 6.67
N LEU A 344 -0.90 15.62 7.78
CA LEU A 344 -2.05 15.43 8.68
C LEU A 344 -2.49 16.76 9.32
N SER A 345 -1.55 17.62 9.73
CA SER A 345 -1.91 18.94 10.27
C SER A 345 -2.56 19.83 9.21
N TYR A 346 -2.04 19.85 7.98
CA TYR A 346 -2.63 20.60 6.88
C TYR A 346 -4.04 20.11 6.52
N TYR A 347 -4.19 18.81 6.22
CA TYR A 347 -5.47 18.25 5.77
C TYR A 347 -6.54 18.23 6.88
N SER A 348 -6.15 18.20 8.16
CA SER A 348 -7.09 18.45 9.26
C SER A 348 -7.61 19.88 9.28
N VAL A 349 -6.81 20.87 8.90
CA VAL A 349 -7.27 22.26 8.79
C VAL A 349 -8.10 22.45 7.52
N GLU A 350 -7.61 21.99 6.37
CA GLU A 350 -8.29 22.12 5.08
C GLU A 350 -9.69 21.49 5.08
N GLY A 351 -9.82 20.24 5.55
CA GLY A 351 -11.12 19.57 5.58
C GLY A 351 -12.16 20.30 6.44
N GLU A 352 -11.71 20.95 7.52
CA GLU A 352 -12.58 21.75 8.39
C GLU A 352 -12.91 23.13 7.79
N VAL A 353 -12.00 23.71 7.00
CA VAL A 353 -12.31 24.89 6.17
C VAL A 353 -13.37 24.55 5.13
N GLU A 354 -13.23 23.43 4.41
CA GLU A 354 -14.24 22.99 3.45
C GLU A 354 -15.59 22.73 4.13
N ALA A 355 -15.59 22.00 5.26
CA ALA A 355 -16.79 21.72 6.04
C ALA A 355 -17.46 23.01 6.58
N SER A 356 -16.66 24.04 6.86
CA SER A 356 -17.18 25.34 7.29
C SER A 356 -17.97 26.06 6.19
N ARG A 357 -17.64 25.81 4.91
CA ARG A 357 -18.10 26.57 3.74
C ARG A 357 -17.72 28.06 3.78
N VAL A 358 -16.68 28.42 4.53
CA VAL A 358 -16.09 29.76 4.56
C VAL A 358 -14.79 29.72 3.75
N PRO A 359 -14.71 30.38 2.58
CA PRO A 359 -13.49 30.40 1.78
C PRO A 359 -12.33 31.03 2.52
N ALA A 360 -11.19 30.34 2.59
CA ALA A 360 -10.03 30.77 3.37
C ALA A 360 -8.72 30.45 2.66
N TYR A 361 -7.69 31.21 3.03
CA TYR A 361 -6.31 30.88 2.73
C TYR A 361 -5.72 30.02 3.86
N ILE A 362 -4.92 29.02 3.50
CA ILE A 362 -4.13 28.23 4.46
C ILE A 362 -2.65 28.43 4.14
N LEU A 363 -1.90 29.03 5.07
CA LEU A 363 -0.46 29.16 4.99
C LEU A 363 0.21 27.95 5.64
N ALA A 364 0.71 27.02 4.81
CA ALA A 364 1.47 25.86 5.26
C ALA A 364 2.95 26.25 5.45
N VAL A 365 3.36 26.47 6.69
CA VAL A 365 4.74 26.82 7.05
C VAL A 365 5.64 25.58 6.95
N ASP A 366 6.82 25.73 6.34
CA ASP A 366 7.78 24.62 6.23
C ASP A 366 8.38 24.28 7.60
N THR A 367 7.99 23.14 8.15
CA THR A 367 8.50 22.59 9.41
C THR A 367 9.14 21.22 9.20
N GLU A 368 9.58 20.95 7.98
CA GLU A 368 10.08 19.63 7.55
C GLU A 368 9.06 18.50 7.78
N GLY A 369 7.77 18.82 7.63
CA GLY A 369 6.69 17.85 7.78
C GLY A 369 6.42 17.45 9.23
N THR A 370 6.63 18.34 10.20
CA THR A 370 6.33 18.09 11.62
C THR A 370 5.05 18.78 12.09
N SER A 371 4.30 18.14 13.01
CA SER A 371 3.04 18.68 13.54
C SER A 371 3.24 20.03 14.26
N VAL A 372 2.17 20.82 14.44
CA VAL A 372 2.23 22.14 15.09
C VAL A 372 3.01 22.13 16.41
N LEU A 373 2.66 21.24 17.35
CA LEU A 373 3.31 21.19 18.66
C LEU A 373 4.74 20.63 18.60
N THR A 374 5.00 19.67 17.71
CA THR A 374 6.35 19.13 17.49
C THR A 374 7.27 20.21 16.92
N ALA A 375 6.81 20.92 15.90
CA ALA A 375 7.55 21.98 15.24
C ALA A 375 7.84 23.12 16.20
N TRP A 376 6.84 23.56 16.98
CA TRP A 376 7.01 24.57 18.02
C TRP A 376 8.04 24.15 19.07
N ALA A 377 7.94 22.92 19.61
CA ALA A 377 8.88 22.42 20.62
C ALA A 377 10.31 22.25 20.08
N SER A 378 10.47 22.04 18.77
CA SER A 378 11.77 21.95 18.08
C SER A 378 12.25 23.27 17.46
N ASP A 379 11.57 24.38 17.76
CA ASP A 379 11.86 25.73 17.24
C ASP A 379 11.84 25.85 15.71
N LYS A 380 11.06 24.98 15.05
CA LYS A 380 10.78 25.04 13.59
C LYS A 380 9.48 25.77 13.27
N PHE A 381 8.67 26.07 14.28
CA PHE A 381 7.44 26.85 14.15
C PHE A 381 7.40 27.94 15.22
N ASN A 382 7.79 29.14 14.79
CA ASN A 382 8.03 30.32 15.63
C ASN A 382 7.69 31.61 14.84
N ALA A 383 7.87 32.76 15.48
CA ALA A 383 7.55 34.06 14.87
C ALA A 383 8.26 34.28 13.53
N GLU A 384 9.56 33.98 13.47
CA GLU A 384 10.40 34.19 12.28
C GLU A 384 9.95 33.31 11.11
N SER A 385 9.79 32.01 11.34
CA SER A 385 9.38 31.06 10.30
C SER A 385 7.99 31.36 9.74
N ILE A 386 7.04 31.75 10.61
CA ILE A 386 5.68 32.17 10.19
C ILE A 386 5.75 33.47 9.38
N THR A 387 6.45 34.48 9.86
CA THR A 387 6.61 35.78 9.19
C THR A 387 7.29 35.64 7.82
N LYS A 388 8.31 34.80 7.74
CA LYS A 388 9.02 34.50 6.49
C LYS A 388 8.10 33.81 5.48
N ALA A 389 7.31 32.83 5.92
CA ALA A 389 6.34 32.16 5.06
C ALA A 389 5.26 33.13 4.55
N LEU A 390 4.76 34.01 5.43
CA LEU A 390 3.77 35.03 5.12
C LEU A 390 4.28 36.00 4.05
N LYS A 391 5.48 36.56 4.23
CA LYS A 391 6.13 37.44 3.24
C LYS A 391 6.38 36.73 1.91
N LYS A 392 6.89 35.49 1.95
CA LYS A 392 7.17 34.69 0.75
C LYS A 392 5.91 34.39 -0.07
N SER A 393 4.74 34.32 0.57
CA SER A 393 3.47 34.03 -0.10
C SER A 393 2.87 35.21 -0.88
N ASP A 394 3.39 36.44 -0.69
CA ASP A 394 2.83 37.67 -1.27
C ASP A 394 1.33 37.92 -0.94
N ILE A 395 0.78 37.28 0.11
CA ILE A 395 -0.64 37.38 0.46
C ILE A 395 -1.09 38.80 0.81
N GLU A 396 -0.18 39.66 1.29
CA GLU A 396 -0.43 41.08 1.58
C GLU A 396 -1.00 41.84 0.38
N LYS A 397 -0.66 41.42 -0.85
CA LYS A 397 -1.13 42.06 -2.09
C LYS A 397 -2.54 41.62 -2.48
N ARG A 398 -3.08 40.58 -1.82
CA ARG A 398 -4.37 39.96 -2.16
C ARG A 398 -5.47 40.29 -1.15
N LEU A 399 -5.13 40.77 0.04
CA LEU A 399 -6.08 41.02 1.12
C LEU A 399 -6.30 42.51 1.36
N SER A 400 -7.49 42.85 1.87
CA SER A 400 -7.84 44.17 2.39
C SER A 400 -7.46 44.35 3.87
N HIS A 401 -6.98 43.31 4.53
CA HIS A 401 -6.61 43.29 5.95
C HIS A 401 -5.22 42.67 6.18
N ARG A 402 -4.66 42.91 7.37
CA ARG A 402 -3.45 42.26 7.90
C ARG A 402 -3.79 41.49 9.17
N LYS A 403 -4.60 40.45 9.03
CA LYS A 403 -5.04 39.59 10.14
C LYS A 403 -4.77 38.13 9.77
N LEU A 404 -4.21 37.36 10.71
CA LEU A 404 -4.00 35.92 10.55
C LEU A 404 -4.53 35.16 11.76
N VAL A 405 -4.83 33.88 11.58
CA VAL A 405 -5.32 32.99 12.65
C VAL A 405 -4.21 32.00 13.00
N LEU A 406 -3.78 32.01 14.26
CA LEU A 406 -2.82 31.02 14.80
C LEU A 406 -3.55 29.82 15.43
N PRO A 407 -2.97 28.61 15.39
CA PRO A 407 -3.51 27.48 16.13
C PRO A 407 -3.51 27.74 17.64
N GLY A 408 -4.61 27.37 18.32
CA GLY A 408 -4.83 27.76 19.71
C GLY A 408 -3.81 27.20 20.73
N PHE A 409 -3.16 26.08 20.43
CA PHE A 409 -2.13 25.50 21.30
C PHE A 409 -0.81 26.28 21.31
N VAL A 410 -0.56 27.12 20.30
CA VAL A 410 0.66 27.92 20.15
C VAL A 410 0.34 29.41 20.28
N ALA A 411 -0.71 29.75 21.03
CA ALA A 411 -1.13 31.13 21.27
C ALA A 411 -0.02 32.00 21.88
N VAL A 412 0.93 31.39 22.60
CA VAL A 412 2.12 32.08 23.14
C VAL A 412 2.99 32.74 22.06
N LEU A 413 2.89 32.30 20.80
CA LEU A 413 3.61 32.89 19.68
C LEU A 413 3.00 34.22 19.20
N SER A 414 1.80 34.60 19.66
CA SER A 414 1.07 35.73 19.09
C SER A 414 1.86 37.03 19.14
N ALA A 415 2.34 37.44 20.31
CA ALA A 415 3.07 38.69 20.47
C ALA A 415 4.31 38.76 19.56
N GLY A 416 5.10 37.69 19.51
CA GLY A 416 6.28 37.63 18.63
C GLY A 416 5.93 37.68 17.14
N VAL A 417 4.85 37.01 16.73
CA VAL A 417 4.36 37.07 15.34
C VAL A 417 3.86 38.48 15.01
N GLU A 418 3.10 39.13 15.91
CA GLU A 418 2.60 40.50 15.70
C GLU A 418 3.76 41.49 15.56
N ASP A 419 4.75 41.42 16.45
CA ASP A 419 5.92 42.29 16.46
C ASP A 419 6.78 42.12 15.18
N GLU A 420 7.04 40.88 14.75
CA GLU A 420 7.90 40.63 13.58
C GLU A 420 7.20 40.83 12.23
N SER A 421 5.93 40.46 12.14
CA SER A 421 5.17 40.50 10.88
C SER A 421 4.46 41.84 10.66
N GLY A 422 4.10 42.55 11.72
CA GLY A 422 3.20 43.71 11.66
C GLY A 422 1.75 43.35 11.30
N TRP A 423 1.37 42.08 11.41
CA TRP A 423 -0.02 41.61 11.26
C TRP A 423 -0.66 41.41 12.62
N SER A 424 -1.98 41.59 12.71
CA SER A 424 -2.74 41.23 13.91
C SER A 424 -3.01 39.73 13.95
N VAL A 425 -2.84 39.12 15.12
CA VAL A 425 -3.03 37.69 15.34
C VAL A 425 -4.35 37.43 16.06
N MET A 426 -5.20 36.60 15.45
CA MET A 426 -6.34 35.98 16.11
C MET A 426 -5.98 34.57 16.59
N ILE A 427 -6.35 34.24 17.81
CA ILE A 427 -6.16 32.89 18.34
C ILE A 427 -7.33 32.01 17.90
N GLY A 428 -7.03 31.04 17.03
CA GLY A 428 -7.96 30.02 16.61
C GLY A 428 -8.22 28.98 17.69
N PRO A 429 -9.08 27.99 17.39
CA PRO A 429 -9.31 26.86 18.29
C PRO A 429 -8.04 26.02 18.47
N LYS A 430 -7.99 25.29 19.58
CA LYS A 430 -6.91 24.31 19.86
C LYS A 430 -6.94 23.12 18.89
N GLU A 431 -8.14 22.69 18.52
CA GLU A 431 -8.40 21.60 17.58
C GLU A 431 -9.04 22.13 16.31
N ALA A 432 -8.65 21.57 15.15
CA ALA A 432 -9.16 22.02 13.85
C ALA A 432 -10.69 21.85 13.72
N SER A 433 -11.30 20.87 14.39
CA SER A 433 -12.76 20.67 14.41
C SER A 433 -13.55 21.84 15.01
N GLY A 434 -12.88 22.77 15.69
CA GLY A 434 -13.47 24.03 16.14
C GLY A 434 -13.54 25.11 15.07
N LEU A 435 -12.81 24.96 13.95
CA LEU A 435 -12.69 25.96 12.89
C LEU A 435 -14.04 26.32 12.26
N PRO A 436 -14.97 25.38 11.97
CA PRO A 436 -16.24 25.75 11.37
C PRO A 436 -17.04 26.75 12.20
N ASN A 437 -17.05 26.61 13.52
CA ASN A 437 -17.74 27.54 14.41
C ASN A 437 -16.96 28.84 14.61
N PHE A 438 -15.62 28.76 14.70
CA PHE A 438 -14.75 29.94 14.79
C PHE A 438 -14.90 30.84 13.56
N LEU A 439 -14.78 30.28 12.36
CA LEU A 439 -14.87 31.01 11.09
C LEU A 439 -16.24 31.66 10.88
N LYS A 440 -17.32 31.04 11.37
CA LYS A 440 -18.68 31.58 11.20
C LYS A 440 -19.05 32.66 12.21
N LYS A 441 -18.49 32.62 13.42
CA LYS A 441 -18.95 33.46 14.55
C LYS A 441 -17.92 34.47 15.04
N GLN A 442 -16.64 34.18 14.86
CA GLN A 442 -15.56 34.98 15.42
C GLN A 442 -14.74 35.70 14.35
N TRP A 443 -14.66 35.14 13.14
CA TRP A 443 -14.06 35.87 12.03
C TRP A 443 -14.98 37.00 11.58
N VAL A 444 -14.45 38.23 11.65
CA VAL A 444 -15.05 39.44 11.08
C VAL A 444 -13.98 40.09 10.22
N ALA A 445 -14.26 40.24 8.93
CA ALA A 445 -13.36 40.80 7.92
C ALA A 445 -12.71 42.12 8.39
#